data_AF-A0A6N9C7R9-F1
#
_entry.id   AF-A0A6N9C7R9-F1
#
_cell.length_a   1.000
_cell.length_b   1.000
_cell.length_c   1.000
_cell.angle_alpha   90.00
_cell.angle_beta   90.00
_cell.angle_gamma   90.00
#
_symmetry.space_group_name_H-M   'P 1'
#
loop_
_entity.id
_entity.type
_entity.pdbx_description
1 polymer ?
#
loop_
_entity_poly.entity_id
_entity_poly.type
_entity_poly.pdbx_seq_one_letter_code
_entity_poly.pdbx_strand_id
1 'polypeptide(L)'
;MKIDHIIFLIHPCCYENLDAESVRRDNLYLFIEREEEVKQRWFQVLAKRPANTLFLQLGGPEYLRETAVANLGDAAVFYPRTAFPDNGDLREYYRRLAADFRDHVSAYQLQLDTDTVTSELWGESFEGCVPGYGGAFAEYLRLRCAPKMQFEMTVYDSRFLYDVQRWQVIPIDGCDVEAWLFECHDGTGAAIFQSRLTAQWVDNRRVRLRLDDRRLQVCTKNGHTIWPQTPWEKGKPEHVDEYNMTLADCNWRWIRTVGMAMDDFREVISAAHITTCREG
;
A
#
# COMPACT_ATOMS: atom_id res chain seq x y z
N MET A 1 -26.67 0.73 13.17
CA MET A 1 -25.99 -0.53 12.78
C MET A 1 -24.59 -0.53 13.36
N LYS A 2 -24.08 -1.66 13.89
CA LYS A 2 -22.68 -1.76 14.32
C LYS A 2 -21.79 -2.12 13.12
N ILE A 3 -20.69 -1.40 12.96
CA ILE A 3 -19.66 -1.68 11.95
C ILE A 3 -18.64 -2.63 12.57
N ASP A 4 -18.52 -3.84 12.02
CA ASP A 4 -17.53 -4.83 12.48
C ASP A 4 -16.33 -4.92 11.53
N HIS A 5 -16.49 -4.45 10.29
CA HIS A 5 -15.45 -4.47 9.27
C HIS A 5 -15.51 -3.24 8.37
N ILE A 6 -14.35 -2.70 7.99
CA ILE A 6 -14.23 -1.62 7.00
C ILE A 6 -13.40 -2.08 5.80
N ILE A 7 -13.90 -1.83 4.60
CA ILE A 7 -13.13 -1.99 3.36
C ILE A 7 -12.74 -0.60 2.87
N PHE A 8 -11.44 -0.36 2.72
CA PHE A 8 -10.93 0.88 2.12
C PHE A 8 -10.55 0.61 0.66
N LEU A 9 -11.36 1.08 -0.28
CA LEU A 9 -11.05 1.09 -1.70
C LEU A 9 -10.47 2.45 -2.11
N ILE A 10 -9.18 2.47 -2.42
CA ILE A 10 -8.42 3.70 -2.65
C ILE A 10 -8.15 3.90 -4.15
N HIS A 11 -8.63 5.02 -4.70
CA HIS A 11 -8.43 5.43 -6.09
C HIS A 11 -8.65 4.33 -7.14
N PRO A 12 -9.79 3.62 -7.13
CA PRO A 12 -10.00 2.53 -8.07
C PRO A 12 -10.11 3.02 -9.52
N CYS A 13 -9.72 2.17 -10.47
CA CYS A 13 -9.91 2.37 -11.91
C CYS A 13 -9.15 3.59 -12.48
N CYS A 14 -7.87 3.74 -12.12
CA CYS A 14 -7.01 4.81 -12.64
C CYS A 14 -6.72 4.70 -14.15
N TYR A 15 -6.82 3.49 -14.72
CA TYR A 15 -6.41 3.23 -16.10
C TYR A 15 -7.59 3.11 -17.09
N GLU A 16 -8.82 2.86 -16.63
CA GLU A 16 -10.01 2.63 -17.45
C GLU A 16 -10.33 3.74 -18.48
N ASN A 17 -9.94 4.99 -18.21
CA ASN A 17 -10.21 6.14 -19.08
C ASN A 17 -9.02 6.60 -19.93
N LEU A 18 -7.92 5.84 -19.94
CA LEU A 18 -6.75 6.20 -20.74
C LEU A 18 -6.98 5.91 -22.23
N ASP A 19 -6.56 6.84 -23.08
CA ASP A 19 -6.60 6.64 -24.52
C ASP A 19 -5.48 5.69 -25.00
N ALA A 20 -5.69 5.04 -26.14
CA ALA A 20 -4.76 4.04 -26.68
C ALA A 20 -3.35 4.60 -26.98
N GLU A 21 -3.21 5.90 -27.26
CA GLU A 21 -1.91 6.53 -27.49
C GLU A 21 -1.13 6.66 -26.18
N SER A 22 -1.79 7.16 -25.11
CA SER A 22 -1.22 7.24 -23.76
C SER A 22 -0.79 5.87 -23.24
N VAL A 23 -1.66 4.85 -23.39
CA VAL A 23 -1.35 3.47 -22.98
C VAL A 23 -0.11 2.93 -23.67
N ARG A 24 0.02 3.16 -24.99
CA ARG A 24 1.17 2.69 -25.76
C ARG A 24 2.45 3.44 -25.40
N ARG A 25 2.38 4.78 -25.30
CA ARG A 25 3.52 5.65 -25.00
C ARG A 25 4.15 5.27 -23.67
N ASP A 26 3.31 5.08 -22.65
CA ASP A 26 3.77 4.87 -21.27
C ASP A 26 3.88 3.39 -20.90
N ASN A 27 3.57 2.49 -21.85
CA ASN A 27 3.60 1.04 -21.72
C ASN A 27 2.81 0.54 -20.49
N LEU A 28 1.51 0.84 -20.48
CA LEU A 28 0.60 0.65 -19.34
C LEU A 28 -0.29 -0.60 -19.45
N TYR A 29 -0.18 -1.38 -20.52
CA TYR A 29 -1.01 -2.57 -20.77
C TYR A 29 -1.07 -3.52 -19.56
N LEU A 30 0.08 -3.74 -18.93
CA LEU A 30 0.24 -4.54 -17.73
C LEU A 30 -0.70 -4.12 -16.58
N PHE A 31 -0.79 -2.82 -16.33
CA PHE A 31 -1.56 -2.27 -15.22
C PHE A 31 -3.05 -2.27 -15.54
N ILE A 32 -3.41 -2.08 -16.81
CA ILE A 32 -4.80 -2.22 -17.28
C ILE A 32 -5.29 -3.65 -17.08
N GLU A 33 -4.52 -4.65 -17.53
CA GLU A 33 -4.89 -6.06 -17.33
C GLU A 33 -5.06 -6.40 -15.85
N ARG A 34 -4.17 -5.88 -15.00
CA ARG A 34 -4.24 -6.07 -13.56
C ARG A 34 -5.45 -5.36 -12.93
N GLU A 35 -5.73 -4.12 -13.33
CA GLU A 35 -6.91 -3.36 -12.89
C GLU A 35 -8.21 -4.09 -13.27
N GLU A 36 -8.31 -4.60 -14.50
CA GLU A 36 -9.47 -5.38 -14.94
C GLU A 36 -9.68 -6.64 -14.10
N GLU A 37 -8.60 -7.40 -13.86
CA GLU A 37 -8.63 -8.60 -13.01
C GLU A 37 -9.11 -8.27 -11.59
N VAL A 38 -8.49 -7.26 -10.98
CA VAL A 38 -8.74 -6.87 -9.59
C VAL A 38 -10.14 -6.26 -9.43
N LYS A 39 -10.61 -5.48 -10.40
CA LYS A 39 -11.98 -4.93 -10.44
C LYS A 39 -13.03 -6.03 -10.40
N GLN A 40 -12.85 -7.10 -11.18
CA GLN A 40 -13.77 -8.25 -11.13
C GLN A 40 -13.78 -8.91 -9.74
N ARG A 41 -12.62 -9.01 -9.10
CA ARG A 41 -12.52 -9.55 -7.72
C ARG A 41 -13.22 -8.65 -6.71
N TRP A 42 -13.07 -7.32 -6.81
CA TRP A 42 -13.78 -6.36 -5.96
C TRP A 42 -15.28 -6.61 -5.99
N PHE A 43 -15.88 -6.72 -7.18
CA PHE A 43 -17.31 -7.01 -7.32
C PHE A 43 -17.71 -8.34 -6.70
N GLN A 44 -16.96 -9.41 -6.99
CA GLN A 44 -17.26 -10.76 -6.48
C GLN A 44 -17.19 -10.85 -4.97
N VAL A 45 -16.23 -10.16 -4.35
CA VAL A 45 -16.06 -10.14 -2.90
C VAL A 45 -17.12 -9.26 -2.25
N LEU A 46 -17.37 -8.07 -2.79
CA LEU A 46 -18.35 -7.12 -2.27
C LEU A 46 -19.76 -7.71 -2.21
N ALA A 47 -20.16 -8.46 -3.24
CA ALA A 47 -21.46 -9.14 -3.30
C ALA A 47 -21.68 -10.19 -2.20
N LYS A 48 -20.60 -10.63 -1.52
CA LYS A 48 -20.63 -11.63 -0.45
C LYS A 48 -20.41 -11.03 0.94
N ARG A 49 -20.20 -9.71 1.03
CA ARG A 49 -19.91 -9.05 2.31
C ARG A 49 -21.17 -8.94 3.17
N PRO A 50 -21.04 -9.14 4.49
CA PRO A 50 -22.16 -9.01 5.40
C PRO A 50 -22.56 -7.54 5.58
N ALA A 51 -23.83 -7.30 5.92
CA ALA A 51 -24.40 -5.96 6.03
C ALA A 51 -23.71 -5.04 7.06
N ASN A 52 -23.01 -5.61 8.05
CA ASN A 52 -22.20 -4.87 9.05
C ASN A 52 -20.81 -4.44 8.53
N THR A 53 -20.59 -4.52 7.21
CA THR A 53 -19.40 -3.99 6.54
C THR A 53 -19.64 -2.55 6.11
N LEU A 54 -18.74 -1.64 6.47
CA LEU A 54 -18.69 -0.31 5.88
C LEU A 54 -17.71 -0.31 4.71
N PHE A 55 -18.17 0.10 3.54
CA PHE A 55 -17.34 0.25 2.35
C PHE A 55 -17.00 1.72 2.13
N LEU A 56 -15.71 2.05 2.12
CA LEU A 56 -15.18 3.36 1.79
C LEU A 56 -14.61 3.34 0.39
N GLN A 57 -15.05 4.24 -0.48
CA GLN A 57 -14.43 4.46 -1.78
C GLN A 57 -13.86 5.88 -1.86
N LEU A 58 -12.53 6.01 -1.94
CA LEU A 58 -11.86 7.29 -2.12
C LEU A 58 -11.58 7.51 -3.61
N GLY A 59 -12.37 8.35 -4.28
CA GLY A 59 -12.24 8.64 -5.71
C GLY A 59 -12.71 7.50 -6.62
N GLY A 60 -12.31 7.56 -7.90
CA GLY A 60 -12.69 6.57 -8.91
C GLY A 60 -14.14 6.71 -9.43
N PRO A 61 -14.61 5.74 -10.23
CA PRO A 61 -15.87 5.86 -10.94
C PRO A 61 -17.11 5.62 -10.07
N GLU A 62 -18.21 6.28 -10.42
CA GLU A 62 -19.47 6.24 -9.67
C GLU A 62 -20.16 4.87 -9.70
N TYR A 63 -20.01 4.09 -10.77
CA TYR A 63 -20.63 2.77 -10.89
C TYR A 63 -20.16 1.78 -9.80
N LEU A 64 -18.93 1.93 -9.30
CA LEU A 64 -18.42 1.11 -8.18
C LEU A 64 -19.17 1.43 -6.89
N ARG A 65 -19.38 2.72 -6.63
CA ARG A 65 -20.16 3.22 -5.49
C ARG A 65 -21.60 2.74 -5.58
N GLU A 66 -22.24 2.88 -6.74
CA GLU A 66 -23.60 2.40 -6.97
C GLU A 66 -23.73 0.90 -6.74
N THR A 67 -22.76 0.12 -7.21
CA THR A 67 -22.72 -1.32 -6.96
C THR A 67 -22.57 -1.64 -5.47
N ALA A 68 -21.72 -0.91 -4.75
CA ALA A 68 -21.60 -1.06 -3.29
C ALA A 68 -22.91 -0.74 -2.58
N VAL A 69 -23.59 0.34 -2.97
CA VAL A 69 -24.89 0.75 -2.40
C VAL A 69 -25.95 -0.31 -2.66
N ALA A 70 -25.98 -0.90 -3.85
CA ALA A 70 -26.92 -1.97 -4.19
C ALA A 70 -26.72 -3.24 -3.34
N ASN A 71 -25.48 -3.53 -2.90
CA ASN A 71 -25.17 -4.73 -2.12
C ASN A 71 -25.24 -4.52 -0.60
N LEU A 72 -24.77 -3.39 -0.10
CA LEU A 72 -24.63 -3.12 1.34
C LEU A 72 -25.68 -2.13 1.88
N GLY A 73 -26.31 -1.37 0.99
CA GLY A 73 -27.18 -0.24 1.35
C GLY A 73 -26.41 1.06 1.51
N ASP A 74 -27.11 2.18 1.32
CA ASP A 74 -26.54 3.53 1.30
C ASP A 74 -25.80 3.91 2.59
N ALA A 75 -26.37 3.55 3.75
CA ALA A 75 -25.74 3.78 5.05
C ALA A 75 -24.37 3.11 5.20
N ALA A 76 -24.18 1.96 4.54
CA ALA A 76 -22.96 1.16 4.61
C ALA A 76 -21.90 1.57 3.57
N VAL A 77 -22.13 2.64 2.81
CA VAL A 77 -21.19 3.13 1.79
C VAL A 77 -20.81 4.57 2.06
N PHE A 78 -19.53 4.81 2.33
CA PHE A 78 -18.97 6.14 2.53
C PHE A 78 -18.15 6.57 1.31
N TYR A 79 -18.46 7.75 0.78
CA TYR A 79 -17.77 8.35 -0.35
C TYR A 79 -17.36 9.79 0.01
N PRO A 80 -16.12 10.03 0.50
CA PRO A 80 -15.67 11.36 0.88
C PRO A 80 -15.69 12.33 -0.31
N ARG A 81 -16.03 13.59 -0.03
CA ARG A 81 -16.01 14.68 -1.02
C ARG A 81 -14.97 15.75 -0.71
N THR A 82 -14.20 15.60 0.37
CA THR A 82 -13.08 16.48 0.70
C THR A 82 -12.13 16.58 -0.50
N ALA A 83 -11.97 17.79 -1.03
CA ALA A 83 -11.01 18.08 -2.09
C ALA A 83 -9.56 18.01 -1.56
N PHE A 84 -8.63 17.61 -2.44
CA PHE A 84 -7.21 17.71 -2.15
C PHE A 84 -6.81 19.19 -1.97
N PRO A 85 -6.01 19.56 -0.96
CA PRO A 85 -5.69 20.96 -0.71
C PRO A 85 -4.65 21.50 -1.70
N ASP A 86 -4.84 22.73 -2.18
CA ASP A 86 -3.95 23.39 -3.15
C ASP A 86 -2.51 23.55 -2.65
N ASN A 87 -2.32 23.68 -1.33
CA ASN A 87 -1.01 23.82 -0.69
C ASN A 87 -0.28 22.47 -0.48
N GLY A 88 -0.91 21.35 -0.82
CA GLY A 88 -0.35 20.01 -0.63
C GLY A 88 -0.22 19.56 0.83
N ASP A 89 -0.91 20.21 1.78
CA ASP A 89 -0.88 19.81 3.20
C ASP A 89 -1.63 18.49 3.42
N LEU A 90 -0.90 17.38 3.33
CA LEU A 90 -1.42 16.04 3.51
C LEU A 90 -2.01 15.83 4.91
N ARG A 91 -1.41 16.40 5.96
CA ARG A 91 -1.89 16.19 7.34
C ARG A 91 -3.25 16.83 7.54
N GLU A 92 -3.42 18.03 7.00
CA GLU A 92 -4.70 18.71 6.97
C GLU A 92 -5.72 17.94 6.14
N TYR A 93 -5.32 17.45 4.97
CA TYR A 93 -6.19 16.65 4.11
C TYR A 93 -6.74 15.40 4.80
N TYR A 94 -5.88 14.62 5.45
CA TYR A 94 -6.27 13.41 6.17
C TYR A 94 -7.19 13.72 7.36
N ARG A 95 -6.94 14.83 8.07
CA ARG A 95 -7.81 15.29 9.15
C ARG A 95 -9.23 15.58 8.66
N ARG A 96 -9.37 16.19 7.48
CA ARG A 96 -10.68 16.47 6.86
C ARG A 96 -11.36 15.20 6.36
N LEU A 97 -10.63 14.28 5.72
CA LEU A 97 -11.18 12.97 5.32
C LEU A 97 -11.73 12.17 6.51
N ALA A 98 -11.00 12.16 7.64
CA ALA A 98 -11.46 11.52 8.85
C ALA A 98 -12.66 12.25 9.49
N ALA A 99 -12.79 13.56 9.30
CA ALA A 99 -13.98 14.31 9.73
C ALA A 99 -15.21 13.91 8.89
N ASP A 100 -15.09 13.91 7.56
CA ASP A 100 -16.16 13.45 6.64
C ASP A 100 -16.64 12.04 7.01
N PHE A 101 -15.70 11.14 7.34
CA PHE A 101 -16.02 9.78 7.76
C PHE A 101 -16.86 9.77 9.05
N ARG A 102 -16.48 10.56 10.06
CA ARG A 102 -17.22 10.64 11.33
C ARG A 102 -18.60 11.26 11.13
N ASP A 103 -18.70 12.25 10.25
CA ASP A 103 -19.98 12.88 9.89
C ASP A 103 -20.91 11.86 9.23
N HIS A 104 -20.39 11.01 8.33
CA HIS A 104 -21.15 9.89 7.75
C HIS A 104 -21.64 8.90 8.80
N VAL A 105 -20.73 8.43 9.68
CA VAL A 105 -21.08 7.53 10.79
C VAL A 105 -22.18 8.13 11.68
N SER A 106 -22.09 9.42 11.98
CA SER A 106 -23.09 10.14 12.78
C SER A 106 -24.42 10.28 12.04
N ALA A 107 -24.41 10.68 10.78
CA ALA A 107 -25.61 10.92 9.97
C ALA A 107 -26.48 9.65 9.83
N TYR A 108 -25.84 8.49 9.70
CA TYR A 108 -26.53 7.20 9.60
C TYR A 108 -26.67 6.45 10.93
N GLN A 109 -26.32 7.08 12.07
CA GLN A 109 -26.37 6.48 13.41
C GLN A 109 -25.66 5.11 13.46
N LEU A 110 -24.49 5.05 12.82
CA LEU A 110 -23.63 3.87 12.84
C LEU A 110 -22.81 3.85 14.11
N GLN A 111 -22.48 2.66 14.58
CA GLN A 111 -21.63 2.45 15.75
C GLN A 111 -20.30 1.88 15.27
N LEU A 112 -19.23 2.65 15.50
CA LEU A 112 -17.86 2.22 15.25
C LEU A 112 -17.14 2.07 16.59
N ASP A 113 -16.62 0.87 16.83
CA ASP A 113 -15.68 0.62 17.93
C ASP A 113 -14.27 0.53 17.35
N THR A 114 -13.47 1.57 17.57
CA THR A 114 -12.10 1.67 17.03
C THR A 114 -11.13 0.65 17.61
N ASP A 115 -11.48 0.05 18.75
CA ASP A 115 -10.64 -0.95 19.43
C ASP A 115 -10.82 -2.36 18.85
N THR A 116 -11.97 -2.65 18.22
CA THR A 116 -12.31 -4.00 17.75
C THR A 116 -12.64 -4.09 16.26
N VAL A 117 -12.95 -2.97 15.59
CA VAL A 117 -13.26 -2.97 14.16
C VAL A 117 -12.06 -3.47 13.35
N THR A 118 -12.30 -4.44 12.48
CA THR A 118 -11.28 -4.91 11.54
C THR A 118 -11.34 -4.11 10.25
N SER A 119 -10.27 -4.07 9.48
CA SER A 119 -10.30 -3.44 8.18
C SER A 119 -9.33 -4.05 7.18
N GLU A 120 -9.58 -3.80 5.89
CA GLU A 120 -8.73 -4.22 4.80
C GLU A 120 -8.57 -3.15 3.71
N LEU A 121 -7.49 -3.23 2.95
CA LEU A 121 -7.10 -2.23 1.96
C LEU A 121 -7.10 -2.80 0.54
N TRP A 122 -7.82 -2.14 -0.35
CA TRP A 122 -7.96 -2.43 -1.77
C TRP A 122 -7.63 -1.16 -2.60
N GLY A 123 -7.41 -1.33 -3.90
CA GLY A 123 -7.32 -0.20 -4.84
C GLY A 123 -6.03 -0.14 -5.64
N GLU A 124 -5.76 1.04 -6.19
CA GLU A 124 -4.62 1.28 -7.08
C GLU A 124 -3.42 1.80 -6.30
N SER A 125 -2.21 1.42 -6.74
CA SER A 125 -0.92 1.75 -6.12
C SER A 125 -0.69 1.05 -4.77
N PHE A 126 -0.41 -0.26 -4.84
CA PHE A 126 0.01 -1.11 -3.71
C PHE A 126 1.14 -0.49 -2.87
N GLU A 127 2.10 0.17 -3.53
CA GLU A 127 3.27 0.77 -2.89
C GLU A 127 2.97 2.13 -2.28
N GLY A 128 2.01 2.85 -2.86
CA GLY A 128 1.80 4.28 -2.63
C GLY A 128 0.44 4.60 -2.05
N CYS A 129 -0.58 4.75 -2.91
CA CYS A 129 -1.88 5.29 -2.50
C CYS A 129 -2.58 4.40 -1.48
N VAL A 130 -2.66 3.09 -1.75
CA VAL A 130 -3.37 2.17 -0.86
C VAL A 130 -2.80 2.20 0.57
N PRO A 131 -1.49 2.00 0.82
CA PRO A 131 -0.95 2.06 2.17
C PRO A 131 -0.91 3.49 2.73
N GLY A 132 -0.71 4.51 1.88
CA GLY A 132 -0.71 5.91 2.28
C GLY A 132 -2.04 6.35 2.88
N TYR A 133 -3.13 6.16 2.16
CA TYR A 133 -4.48 6.51 2.63
C TYR A 133 -5.02 5.53 3.66
N GLY A 134 -4.74 4.23 3.52
CA GLY A 134 -5.12 3.22 4.51
C GLY A 134 -4.52 3.52 5.88
N GLY A 135 -3.22 3.80 5.93
CA GLY A 135 -2.53 4.22 7.15
C GLY A 135 -3.04 5.56 7.68
N ALA A 136 -3.38 6.51 6.81
CA ALA A 136 -3.97 7.79 7.22
C ALA A 136 -5.36 7.62 7.84
N PHE A 137 -6.24 6.83 7.25
CA PHE A 137 -7.54 6.53 7.88
C PHE A 137 -7.35 5.84 9.22
N ALA A 138 -6.45 4.86 9.32
CA ALA A 138 -6.17 4.19 10.58
C ALA A 138 -5.68 5.15 11.67
N GLU A 139 -4.70 6.00 11.34
CA GLU A 139 -4.13 7.00 12.24
C GLU A 139 -5.20 8.00 12.73
N TYR A 140 -5.91 8.63 11.79
CA TYR A 140 -6.79 9.75 12.10
C TYR A 140 -8.15 9.29 12.62
N LEU A 141 -8.60 8.07 12.33
CA LEU A 141 -9.75 7.44 12.99
C LEU A 141 -9.36 6.76 14.32
N ARG A 142 -8.07 6.66 14.64
CA ARG A 142 -7.53 6.01 15.84
C ARG A 142 -7.87 4.53 15.94
N LEU A 143 -7.83 3.83 14.81
CA LEU A 143 -8.03 2.38 14.78
C LEU A 143 -6.91 1.68 15.56
N ARG A 144 -7.26 0.70 16.39
CA ARG A 144 -6.29 -0.16 17.10
C ARG A 144 -5.90 -1.38 16.29
N CYS A 145 -6.82 -1.91 15.50
CA CYS A 145 -6.54 -2.99 14.57
C CYS A 145 -6.00 -2.40 13.27
N ALA A 146 -4.75 -2.73 12.94
CA ALA A 146 -4.12 -2.36 11.68
C ALA A 146 -4.94 -2.85 10.48
N PRO A 147 -5.22 -2.00 9.47
CA PRO A 147 -5.81 -2.44 8.21
C PRO A 147 -4.94 -3.49 7.53
N LYS A 148 -5.57 -4.58 7.09
CA LYS A 148 -4.90 -5.66 6.37
C LYS A 148 -4.82 -5.32 4.89
N MET A 149 -3.62 -5.19 4.36
CA MET A 149 -3.43 -5.07 2.93
C MET A 149 -3.77 -6.38 2.23
N GLN A 150 -4.53 -6.30 1.13
CA GLN A 150 -4.93 -7.44 0.32
C GLN A 150 -4.27 -7.28 -1.06
N PHE A 151 -3.07 -7.84 -1.26
CA PHE A 151 -2.30 -7.65 -2.50
C PHE A 151 -3.09 -8.06 -3.75
N GLU A 152 -3.87 -9.13 -3.63
CA GLU A 152 -4.77 -9.67 -4.64
C GLU A 152 -5.94 -8.76 -5.02
N MET A 153 -6.20 -7.75 -4.18
CA MET A 153 -7.22 -6.71 -4.35
C MET A 153 -6.58 -5.35 -4.65
N THR A 154 -5.30 -5.35 -5.03
CA THR A 154 -4.56 -4.15 -5.41
C THR A 154 -3.88 -4.28 -6.76
N VAL A 155 -3.72 -3.12 -7.39
CA VAL A 155 -2.83 -2.95 -8.54
C VAL A 155 -1.51 -2.38 -8.03
N TYR A 156 -0.42 -3.00 -8.45
CA TYR A 156 0.93 -2.56 -8.14
C TYR A 156 1.42 -1.56 -9.17
N ASP A 157 2.33 -0.67 -8.74
CA ASP A 157 2.97 0.31 -9.62
C ASP A 157 4.29 -0.20 -10.21
N SER A 158 4.84 -1.30 -9.66
CA SER A 158 6.16 -1.81 -10.02
C SER A 158 6.07 -2.99 -10.98
N ARG A 159 6.65 -2.83 -12.18
CA ARG A 159 6.55 -3.84 -13.26
C ARG A 159 7.11 -5.21 -12.89
N PHE A 160 8.12 -5.27 -12.02
CA PHE A 160 8.70 -6.56 -11.58
C PHE A 160 7.78 -7.35 -10.64
N LEU A 161 6.65 -6.79 -10.20
CA LEU A 161 5.60 -7.54 -9.50
C LEU A 161 4.64 -8.26 -10.45
N TYR A 162 4.75 -8.04 -11.76
CA TYR A 162 4.05 -8.85 -12.75
C TYR A 162 4.40 -10.32 -12.61
N ASP A 163 3.36 -11.15 -12.64
CA ASP A 163 3.44 -12.60 -12.47
C ASP A 163 4.28 -13.03 -11.28
N VAL A 164 4.22 -12.25 -10.19
CA VAL A 164 4.84 -12.63 -8.92
C VAL A 164 4.40 -14.06 -8.56
N GLN A 165 5.38 -14.90 -8.27
CA GLN A 165 5.15 -16.31 -8.02
C GLN A 165 4.63 -16.52 -6.60
N ARG A 166 5.20 -15.79 -5.64
CA ARG A 166 4.87 -15.87 -4.21
C ARG A 166 5.10 -14.54 -3.53
N TRP A 167 4.37 -14.30 -2.45
CA TRP A 167 4.66 -13.23 -1.51
C TRP A 167 4.42 -13.69 -0.08
N GLN A 168 5.07 -13.00 0.85
CA GLN A 168 4.85 -13.16 2.28
C GLN A 168 4.91 -11.81 2.98
N VAL A 169 4.19 -11.72 4.09
CA VAL A 169 4.20 -10.56 4.97
C VAL A 169 5.00 -10.92 6.22
N ILE A 170 5.97 -10.07 6.55
CA ILE A 170 6.83 -10.23 7.73
C ILE A 170 6.53 -9.03 8.65
N PRO A 171 5.89 -9.24 9.82
CA PRO A 171 5.71 -8.17 10.78
C PRO A 171 7.07 -7.72 11.33
N ILE A 172 7.27 -6.41 11.48
CA ILE A 172 8.48 -5.87 12.12
C ILE A 172 8.21 -5.67 13.60
N ASP A 173 9.01 -6.32 14.44
CA ASP A 173 8.82 -6.36 15.88
C ASP A 173 8.69 -4.97 16.51
N GLY A 174 7.72 -4.83 17.40
CA GLY A 174 7.52 -3.63 18.22
C GLY A 174 6.89 -2.43 17.48
N CYS A 175 6.39 -2.60 16.25
CA CYS A 175 5.72 -1.53 15.53
C CYS A 175 4.59 -2.02 14.60
N ASP A 176 3.92 -1.09 13.93
CA ASP A 176 2.84 -1.30 12.96
C ASP A 176 3.34 -1.43 11.51
N VAL A 177 4.64 -1.64 11.33
CA VAL A 177 5.26 -1.77 10.01
C VAL A 177 5.33 -3.24 9.61
N GLU A 178 4.98 -3.51 8.37
CA GLU A 178 5.15 -4.81 7.74
C GLU A 178 6.18 -4.71 6.61
N ALA A 179 7.05 -5.72 6.49
CA ALA A 179 7.80 -5.94 5.29
C ALA A 179 7.04 -6.91 4.37
N TRP A 180 6.84 -6.51 3.13
CA TRP A 180 6.26 -7.34 2.09
C TRP A 180 7.38 -7.88 1.22
N LEU A 181 7.56 -9.19 1.24
CA LEU A 181 8.58 -9.91 0.47
C LEU A 181 7.92 -10.64 -0.69
N PHE A 182 8.52 -10.53 -1.87
CA PHE A 182 8.03 -11.08 -3.12
C PHE A 182 9.10 -11.94 -3.79
N GLU A 183 8.70 -13.07 -4.36
CA GLU A 183 9.47 -13.85 -5.33
C GLU A 183 8.95 -13.47 -6.73
N CYS A 184 9.72 -12.65 -7.45
CA CYS A 184 9.37 -12.13 -8.77
C CYS A 184 9.45 -13.22 -9.84
N HIS A 185 8.76 -13.02 -10.98
CA HIS A 185 8.76 -13.98 -12.08
C HIS A 185 10.16 -14.25 -12.68
N ASP A 186 11.08 -13.27 -12.57
CA ASP A 186 12.47 -13.36 -13.01
C ASP A 186 13.37 -14.16 -12.04
N GLY A 187 12.78 -14.72 -10.97
CA GLY A 187 13.47 -15.49 -9.94
C GLY A 187 14.21 -14.64 -8.90
N THR A 188 14.13 -13.30 -9.00
CA THR A 188 14.69 -12.41 -7.98
C THR A 188 13.69 -12.18 -6.84
N GLY A 189 14.21 -11.71 -5.70
CA GLY A 189 13.42 -11.22 -4.59
C GLY A 189 13.18 -9.72 -4.69
N ALA A 190 12.02 -9.25 -4.24
CA ALA A 190 11.74 -7.84 -3.99
C ALA A 190 11.14 -7.62 -2.60
N ALA A 191 11.46 -6.51 -1.93
CA ALA A 191 10.88 -6.15 -0.64
C ALA A 191 10.58 -4.65 -0.51
N ILE A 192 9.49 -4.35 0.20
CA ILE A 192 9.04 -3.00 0.56
C ILE A 192 8.54 -3.00 2.00
N PHE A 193 8.61 -1.86 2.68
CA PHE A 193 8.13 -1.68 4.05
C PHE A 193 6.94 -0.72 4.05
N GLN A 194 5.88 -1.08 4.75
CA GLN A 194 4.65 -0.30 4.78
C GLN A 194 4.15 -0.16 6.22
N SER A 195 3.85 1.09 6.60
CA SER A 195 3.16 1.41 7.85
C SER A 195 1.67 1.09 7.71
N ARG A 196 1.04 0.56 8.76
CA ARG A 196 -0.40 0.27 8.77
C ARG A 196 -1.22 1.19 9.66
N LEU A 197 -0.63 1.81 10.68
CA LEU A 197 -1.32 2.71 11.61
C LEU A 197 -0.85 4.17 11.49
N THR A 198 0.08 4.47 10.59
CA THR A 198 0.55 5.83 10.29
C THR A 198 0.46 6.10 8.79
N ALA A 199 0.08 7.32 8.41
CA ALA A 199 0.06 7.77 7.02
C ALA A 199 1.46 7.72 6.38
N GLN A 200 1.68 6.74 5.48
CA GLN A 200 3.02 6.41 4.97
C GLN A 200 3.76 7.60 4.34
N TRP A 201 3.08 8.47 3.57
CA TRP A 201 3.74 9.60 2.88
C TRP A 201 4.28 10.69 3.80
N VAL A 202 3.84 10.74 5.06
CA VAL A 202 4.34 11.69 6.05
C VAL A 202 5.05 10.98 7.21
N ASP A 203 5.38 9.71 7.02
CA ASP A 203 6.03 8.87 8.02
C ASP A 203 7.55 9.00 7.93
N ASN A 204 8.10 9.75 8.88
CA ASN A 204 9.53 10.05 8.97
C ASN A 204 10.33 8.97 9.73
N ARG A 205 9.68 7.90 10.22
CA ARG A 205 10.41 6.78 10.81
C ARG A 205 11.29 6.13 9.74
N ARG A 206 12.44 5.61 10.14
CA ARG A 206 13.44 5.04 9.24
C ARG A 206 13.48 3.54 9.37
N VAL A 207 13.41 2.85 8.23
CA VAL A 207 13.80 1.46 8.07
C VAL A 207 15.32 1.41 8.04
N ARG A 208 15.94 0.57 8.85
CA ARG A 208 17.38 0.34 8.89
C ARG A 208 17.69 -1.13 8.66
N LEU A 209 18.64 -1.39 7.76
CA LEU A 209 19.00 -2.72 7.27
C LEU A 209 20.50 -2.80 7.04
N ARG A 210 21.02 -4.02 6.96
CA ARG A 210 22.37 -4.30 6.49
C ARG A 210 22.29 -4.92 5.11
N LEU A 211 22.82 -4.23 4.10
CA LEU A 211 22.72 -4.68 2.71
C LEU A 211 24.11 -5.05 2.19
N ASP A 212 24.19 -6.19 1.53
CA ASP A 212 25.36 -6.67 0.77
C ASP A 212 25.41 -5.97 -0.59
N ASP A 213 26.46 -5.19 -0.85
CA ASP A 213 26.60 -4.35 -2.05
C ASP A 213 26.79 -5.15 -3.36
N ARG A 214 27.06 -6.45 -3.27
CA ARG A 214 27.15 -7.36 -4.41
C ARG A 214 25.82 -8.06 -4.69
N ARG A 215 25.11 -8.47 -3.63
CA ARG A 215 23.95 -9.37 -3.74
C ARG A 215 22.60 -8.67 -3.61
N LEU A 216 22.58 -7.42 -3.18
CA LEU A 216 21.36 -6.63 -2.98
C LEU A 216 21.47 -5.27 -3.65
N GLN A 217 20.31 -4.73 -4.03
CA GLN A 217 20.19 -3.37 -4.53
C GLN A 217 18.94 -2.70 -3.98
N VAL A 218 18.98 -1.37 -3.89
CA VAL A 218 17.77 -0.56 -3.73
C VAL A 218 17.45 0.06 -5.06
N CYS A 219 16.22 -0.08 -5.55
CA CYS A 219 15.79 0.44 -6.84
C CYS A 219 14.48 1.21 -6.75
N THR A 220 14.20 2.00 -7.79
CA THR A 220 12.89 2.63 -8.00
C THR A 220 11.84 1.59 -8.42
N LYS A 221 10.56 1.96 -8.44
CA LYS A 221 9.46 1.16 -9.05
C LYS A 221 9.72 0.75 -10.50
N ASN A 222 10.47 1.56 -11.23
CA ASN A 222 10.88 1.29 -12.61
C ASN A 222 12.09 0.35 -12.72
N GLY A 223 12.63 -0.11 -11.58
CA GLY A 223 13.81 -0.98 -11.54
C GLY A 223 15.14 -0.26 -11.66
N HIS A 224 15.18 1.08 -11.72
CA HIS A 224 16.45 1.82 -11.72
C HIS A 224 17.14 1.72 -10.37
N THR A 225 18.38 1.22 -10.36
CA THR A 225 19.22 1.10 -9.16
C THR A 225 19.59 2.48 -8.59
N ILE A 226 19.44 2.62 -7.28
CA ILE A 226 19.77 3.79 -6.46
C ILE A 226 20.96 3.47 -5.56
N TRP A 227 21.01 2.24 -5.06
CA TRP A 227 22.09 1.73 -4.22
C TRP A 227 22.42 0.27 -4.62
N PRO A 228 23.70 -0.12 -4.67
CA PRO A 228 24.86 0.75 -4.51
C PRO A 228 24.98 1.77 -5.66
N GLN A 229 25.60 2.94 -5.38
CA GLN A 229 25.76 3.99 -6.40
C GLN A 229 26.65 3.56 -7.57
N THR A 230 27.61 2.67 -7.28
CA THR A 230 28.47 2.04 -8.29
C THR A 230 28.21 0.55 -8.25
N PRO A 231 27.90 -0.09 -9.40
CA PRO A 231 27.74 -1.54 -9.47
C PRO A 231 28.96 -2.28 -8.93
N TRP A 232 28.72 -3.47 -8.36
CA TRP A 232 29.82 -4.35 -8.02
C TRP A 232 30.51 -4.87 -9.28
N GLU A 233 31.84 -4.95 -9.25
CA GLU A 233 32.66 -5.46 -10.35
C GLU A 233 33.58 -6.59 -9.87
N LYS A 234 33.93 -7.49 -10.78
CA LYS A 234 34.77 -8.65 -10.47
C LYS A 234 36.11 -8.20 -9.88
N GLY A 235 36.42 -8.68 -8.68
CA GLY A 235 37.66 -8.36 -7.96
C GLY A 235 37.51 -7.22 -6.94
N LYS A 236 36.36 -6.55 -6.89
CA LYS A 236 36.01 -5.63 -5.79
C LYS A 236 35.67 -6.44 -4.53
N PRO A 237 36.18 -6.05 -3.35
CA PRO A 237 35.71 -6.61 -2.08
C PRO A 237 34.20 -6.43 -1.90
N GLU A 238 33.57 -7.40 -1.26
CA GLU A 238 32.16 -7.34 -0.88
C GLU A 238 32.03 -6.59 0.45
N HIS A 239 31.03 -5.72 0.53
CA HIS A 239 30.75 -4.93 1.71
C HIS A 239 29.31 -5.12 2.16
N VAL A 240 29.12 -5.23 3.48
CA VAL A 240 27.81 -5.24 4.12
C VAL A 240 27.65 -3.94 4.89
N ASP A 241 26.96 -3.00 4.26
CA ASP A 241 26.81 -1.63 4.75
C ASP A 241 25.43 -1.41 5.40
N GLU A 242 25.36 -0.49 6.35
CA GLU A 242 24.06 -0.03 6.85
C GLU A 242 23.38 0.83 5.77
N TYR A 243 22.15 0.45 5.42
CA TYR A 243 21.27 1.23 4.57
C TYR A 243 20.07 1.71 5.38
N ASN A 244 19.64 2.94 5.14
CA ASN A 244 18.46 3.48 5.79
C ASN A 244 17.64 4.38 4.86
N MET A 245 16.31 4.25 4.95
CA MET A 245 15.33 5.03 4.20
C MET A 245 14.14 5.35 5.08
N THR A 246 13.42 6.45 4.80
CA THR A 246 12.17 6.74 5.51
C THR A 246 11.07 5.79 5.05
N LEU A 247 10.02 5.59 5.85
CA LEU A 247 8.83 4.89 5.40
C LEU A 247 8.11 5.67 4.28
N ALA A 248 8.21 7.00 4.28
CA ALA A 248 7.79 7.81 3.15
C ALA A 248 8.53 7.44 1.86
N ASP A 249 9.86 7.22 1.89
CA ASP A 249 10.65 6.79 0.72
C ASP A 249 10.26 5.39 0.21
N CYS A 250 9.73 4.53 1.08
CA CYS A 250 9.30 3.19 0.70
C CYS A 250 8.14 3.23 -0.30
N ASN A 251 7.46 4.36 -0.48
CA ASN A 251 6.43 4.48 -1.51
C ASN A 251 6.98 4.37 -2.94
N TRP A 252 8.30 4.48 -3.18
CA TRP A 252 8.93 4.28 -4.49
C TRP A 252 10.25 3.49 -4.46
N ARG A 253 10.80 3.22 -3.28
CA ARG A 253 12.02 2.43 -3.11
C ARG A 253 11.72 0.98 -2.75
N TRP A 254 12.41 0.09 -3.45
CA TRP A 254 12.37 -1.35 -3.29
C TRP A 254 13.75 -1.90 -3.02
N ILE A 255 13.83 -2.94 -2.20
CA ILE A 255 15.05 -3.74 -2.05
C ILE A 255 14.90 -4.96 -2.96
N ARG A 256 15.89 -5.24 -3.80
CA ARG A 256 15.88 -6.39 -4.70
C ARG A 256 17.12 -7.24 -4.56
N THR A 257 16.99 -8.54 -4.84
CA THR A 257 18.13 -9.45 -4.90
C THR A 257 18.80 -9.44 -6.27
N VAL A 258 20.12 -9.65 -6.25
CA VAL A 258 20.96 -9.89 -7.42
C VAL A 258 21.76 -11.16 -7.13
N GLY A 259 21.14 -12.32 -7.34
CA GLY A 259 21.78 -13.62 -7.06
C GLY A 259 21.82 -14.02 -5.58
N MET A 260 20.87 -13.53 -4.78
CA MET A 260 20.65 -14.00 -3.40
C MET A 260 19.48 -15.00 -3.36
N ALA A 261 19.64 -16.10 -2.63
CA ALA A 261 18.56 -17.05 -2.39
C ALA A 261 17.44 -16.41 -1.57
N MET A 262 16.19 -16.85 -1.78
CA MET A 262 15.04 -16.23 -1.09
C MET A 262 15.08 -16.39 0.43
N ASP A 263 15.63 -17.50 0.95
CA ASP A 263 15.78 -17.69 2.40
C ASP A 263 16.80 -16.71 2.99
N ASP A 264 17.97 -16.55 2.36
CA ASP A 264 18.96 -15.52 2.74
C ASP A 264 18.34 -14.11 2.70
N PHE A 265 17.56 -13.83 1.65
CA PHE A 265 16.93 -12.52 1.49
C PHE A 265 15.89 -12.26 2.57
N ARG A 266 15.10 -13.28 2.92
CA ARG A 266 14.14 -13.23 4.03
C ARG A 266 14.86 -12.90 5.35
N GLU A 267 16.01 -13.51 5.63
CA GLU A 267 16.78 -13.22 6.84
C GLU A 267 17.21 -11.75 6.90
N VAL A 268 17.72 -11.20 5.78
CA VAL A 268 18.11 -9.78 5.69
C VAL A 268 16.91 -8.87 5.95
N ILE A 269 15.77 -9.12 5.31
CA ILE A 269 14.57 -8.28 5.45
C ILE A 269 13.96 -8.40 6.85
N SER A 270 13.97 -9.59 7.45
CA SER A 270 13.46 -9.81 8.81
C SER A 270 14.33 -9.15 9.88
N ALA A 271 15.60 -8.89 9.58
CA ALA A 271 16.52 -8.17 10.47
C ALA A 271 16.34 -6.63 10.43
N ALA A 272 15.36 -6.12 9.68
CA ALA A 272 15.05 -4.69 9.66
C ALA A 272 14.65 -4.20 11.06
N HIS A 273 15.01 -2.97 11.38
CA HIS A 273 14.51 -2.28 12.56
C HIS A 273 14.01 -0.89 12.21
N ILE A 274 12.92 -0.49 12.87
CA ILE A 274 12.30 0.83 12.70
C ILE A 274 12.81 1.76 13.79
N THR A 275 13.35 2.90 13.38
CA THR A 275 13.80 3.94 14.30
C THR A 275 13.02 5.22 14.08
N THR A 276 12.67 5.91 15.16
CA THR A 276 12.24 7.30 15.06
C THR A 276 13.48 8.16 14.78
N CYS A 277 13.34 9.21 13.96
CA CYS A 277 14.34 10.27 13.97
C CYS A 277 14.34 10.85 15.39
N ARG A 278 15.34 10.54 16.21
CA ARG A 278 15.68 11.42 17.32
C ARG A 278 16.08 12.73 16.67
N GLU A 279 15.34 13.79 17.00
CA GLU A 279 15.73 15.16 16.71
C GLU A 279 17.20 15.32 17.13
N GLY A 280 18.06 15.56 16.15
CA GLY A 280 19.43 16.02 16.36
C GLY A 280 19.44 17.52 16.58
#